data_AF-A0A3G7UCB2-F1
#
_entry.id   AF-A0A3G7UCB2-F1
#
_cell.length_a   1.000
_cell.length_b   1.000
_cell.length_c   1.000
_cell.angle_alpha   90.00
_cell.angle_beta   90.00
_cell.angle_gamma   90.00
#
_symmetry.space_group_name_H-M   'P 1'
#
loop_
_entity.id
_entity.type
_entity.pdbx_description
1 polymer ?
#
loop_
_entity_poly.entity_id
_entity_poly.type
_entity_poly.pdbx_seq_one_letter_code
_entity_poly.pdbx_strand_id
1 'polypeptide(L)'
;MHHPVRQPPIQRTIILSAAPLGGSPAMSEAARSDASPSRVLSPAEGPTVLSAHTQSQWGRRTLRQVAEFTVETFMTRDLHHRLEQQVDEDHTTVRELVECTLQAQLNLMKARIAPLPNKRVQQPAPPGALLTIEKQGALFCARHRVTNAVEPADGPYLFIVPTDEPGILLAARNEPHNSVFPTETVEGHTSLSNGLPVYFAGTARFEQGRLRYWSNDSGHYLPPGHSRHALLPYLGKLLSDELFYEVSRR
;
A
#
# COMPACT_ATOMS: atom_id res chain seq x y z
N MET A 1 36.20 -44.84 -23.37
CA MET A 1 35.23 -45.74 -22.69
C MET A 1 34.08 -44.88 -22.19
N HIS A 2 32.96 -44.87 -22.91
CA HIS A 2 31.77 -44.07 -22.57
C HIS A 2 30.80 -44.93 -21.75
N HIS A 3 30.49 -44.51 -20.53
CA HIS A 3 29.40 -45.09 -19.75
C HIS A 3 28.07 -44.43 -20.14
N PRO A 4 27.00 -45.21 -20.39
CA PRO A 4 25.69 -44.65 -20.65
C PRO A 4 25.03 -44.15 -19.35
N VAL A 5 24.53 -42.92 -19.40
CA VAL A 5 23.71 -42.29 -18.36
C VAL A 5 22.32 -42.95 -18.35
N ARG A 6 21.93 -43.56 -17.23
CA ARG A 6 20.57 -44.08 -17.02
C ARG A 6 19.62 -42.93 -16.70
N GLN A 7 18.57 -42.75 -17.50
CA GLN A 7 17.46 -41.87 -17.18
C GLN A 7 16.53 -42.54 -16.15
N PRO A 8 15.99 -41.80 -15.16
CA PRO A 8 15.01 -42.31 -14.22
C PRO A 8 13.60 -42.40 -14.85
N PRO A 9 12.71 -43.26 -14.30
CA PRO A 9 11.39 -43.51 -14.86
C PRO A 9 10.43 -42.33 -14.65
N ILE A 10 9.69 -42.02 -15.71
CA ILE A 10 8.60 -41.03 -15.74
C ILE A 10 7.41 -41.61 -14.96
N GLN A 11 7.07 -41.01 -13.82
CA GLN A 11 5.81 -41.30 -13.13
C GLN A 11 4.67 -40.54 -13.82
N ARG A 12 3.70 -41.28 -14.37
CA ARG A 12 2.45 -40.75 -14.90
C ARG A 12 1.45 -40.60 -13.74
N THR A 13 1.20 -39.36 -13.32
CA THR A 13 0.09 -39.05 -12.42
C THR A 13 -1.22 -39.05 -13.21
N ILE A 14 -2.11 -39.99 -12.90
CA ILE A 14 -3.49 -40.03 -13.40
C ILE A 14 -4.33 -39.16 -12.47
N ILE A 15 -4.86 -38.04 -12.95
CA ILE A 15 -5.85 -37.23 -12.23
C ILE A 15 -7.24 -37.65 -12.73
N LEU A 16 -8.01 -38.29 -11.86
CA LEU A 16 -9.42 -38.59 -12.06
C LEU A 16 -10.25 -37.33 -11.78
N SER A 17 -10.88 -36.80 -12.82
CA SER A 17 -11.84 -35.69 -12.76
C SER A 17 -13.22 -36.23 -12.36
N ALA A 18 -13.76 -35.77 -11.23
CA ALA A 18 -15.14 -36.00 -10.83
C ALA A 18 -15.95 -34.70 -11.02
N ALA A 19 -16.89 -34.73 -11.95
CA ALA A 19 -17.91 -33.70 -12.12
C ALA A 19 -19.13 -34.02 -11.24
N PRO A 20 -19.80 -33.03 -10.61
CA PRO A 20 -21.17 -33.19 -10.19
C PRO A 20 -22.13 -32.56 -11.21
N LEU A 21 -23.13 -33.39 -11.53
CA LEU A 21 -24.29 -33.14 -12.35
C LEU A 21 -25.27 -32.17 -11.67
N GLY A 22 -25.79 -31.24 -12.48
CA GLY A 22 -27.18 -30.77 -12.57
C GLY A 22 -28.11 -30.71 -11.35
N GLY A 23 -28.79 -29.56 -11.22
CA GLY A 23 -30.04 -29.48 -10.49
C GLY A 23 -30.55 -28.06 -10.25
N SER A 24 -31.10 -27.40 -11.29
CA SER A 24 -32.06 -26.30 -11.10
C SER A 24 -33.48 -26.85 -10.98
N PRO A 25 -34.33 -26.23 -10.16
CA PRO A 25 -35.70 -25.99 -10.58
C PRO A 25 -36.11 -24.53 -10.41
N ALA A 26 -37.01 -24.14 -11.30
CA ALA A 26 -37.57 -22.81 -11.44
C ALA A 26 -38.84 -22.60 -10.60
N MET A 27 -39.14 -21.33 -10.37
CA MET A 27 -40.45 -20.67 -10.16
C MET A 27 -41.35 -21.11 -8.99
N SER A 28 -41.69 -20.15 -8.12
CA SER A 28 -43.08 -19.65 -8.03
C SER A 28 -43.18 -18.37 -7.20
N GLU A 29 -43.92 -17.45 -7.79
CA GLU A 29 -44.47 -16.18 -7.36
C GLU A 29 -45.44 -16.33 -6.17
N ALA A 30 -45.45 -15.38 -5.23
CA ALA A 30 -46.63 -14.99 -4.44
C ALA A 30 -46.39 -13.66 -3.71
N ALA A 31 -47.02 -12.62 -4.23
CA ALA A 31 -47.20 -11.34 -3.57
C ALA A 31 -48.10 -11.46 -2.33
N ARG A 32 -47.72 -10.85 -1.21
CA ARG A 32 -48.65 -10.30 -0.22
C ARG A 32 -48.07 -9.04 0.40
N SER A 33 -48.81 -7.95 0.19
CA SER A 33 -48.66 -6.69 0.91
C SER A 33 -49.17 -6.85 2.33
N ASP A 34 -48.49 -6.30 3.31
CA ASP A 34 -49.17 -5.80 4.49
C ASP A 34 -48.40 -4.63 5.10
N ALA A 35 -49.15 -3.54 5.30
CA ALA A 35 -48.70 -2.26 5.81
C ALA A 35 -48.75 -2.26 7.34
N SER A 36 -47.72 -1.69 7.98
CA SER A 36 -47.76 -1.24 9.39
C SER A 36 -46.52 -0.39 9.73
N PRO A 37 -46.58 0.42 10.80
CA PRO A 37 -46.56 1.88 10.63
C PRO A 37 -45.23 2.56 10.97
N SER A 38 -45.15 3.80 10.48
CA SER A 38 -44.14 4.82 10.73
C SER A 38 -43.76 4.95 12.21
N ARG A 39 -42.48 4.69 12.52
CA ARG A 39 -41.84 5.12 13.76
C ARG A 39 -41.07 6.40 13.47
N VAL A 40 -41.60 7.50 13.99
CA VAL A 40 -40.99 8.83 14.02
C VAL A 40 -39.65 8.72 14.76
N LEU A 41 -38.54 8.99 14.06
CA LEU A 41 -37.22 9.23 14.65
C LEU A 41 -37.04 10.74 14.78
N SER A 42 -36.90 11.19 16.02
CA SER A 42 -36.50 12.55 16.38
C SER A 42 -35.12 12.91 15.79
N PRO A 43 -34.85 14.19 15.49
CA PRO A 43 -33.56 14.62 14.96
C PRO A 43 -32.50 14.60 16.08
N ALA A 44 -31.49 13.75 15.92
CA ALA A 44 -30.28 13.79 16.72
C ALA A 44 -29.39 14.94 16.23
N GLU A 45 -29.19 15.91 17.13
CA GLU A 45 -27.96 16.65 17.41
C GLU A 45 -27.14 17.16 16.21
N GLY A 46 -27.21 18.48 16.01
CA GLY A 46 -26.33 19.21 15.10
C GLY A 46 -24.86 19.15 15.50
N PRO A 47 -23.96 19.67 14.66
CA PRO A 47 -22.52 19.61 14.89
C PRO A 47 -22.17 20.34 16.19
N THR A 48 -21.57 19.59 17.12
CA THR A 48 -20.94 20.12 18.33
C THR A 48 -19.90 21.16 17.92
N VAL A 49 -20.27 22.44 18.04
CA VAL A 49 -19.34 23.56 17.94
C VAL A 49 -18.36 23.39 19.10
N LEU A 50 -17.10 23.09 18.77
CA LEU A 50 -16.00 23.12 19.74
C LEU A 50 -16.06 24.44 20.50
N SER A 51 -16.21 24.36 21.82
CA SER A 51 -16.32 25.56 22.66
C SER A 51 -15.04 26.40 22.49
N ALA A 52 -15.19 27.73 22.58
CA ALA A 52 -14.06 28.66 22.54
C ALA A 52 -12.97 28.36 23.59
N HIS A 53 -13.28 27.54 24.60
CA HIS A 53 -12.34 27.09 25.62
C HIS A 53 -11.29 26.11 25.06
N THR A 54 -11.69 25.21 24.15
CA THR A 54 -10.76 24.27 23.49
C THR A 54 -9.86 24.99 22.49
N GLN A 55 -10.33 26.07 21.85
CA GLN A 55 -9.54 26.87 20.91
C GLN A 55 -8.44 27.70 21.62
N SER A 56 -8.67 28.14 22.86
CA SER A 56 -7.69 28.93 23.62
C SER A 56 -6.50 28.13 24.17
N GLN A 57 -6.63 26.80 24.30
CA GLN A 57 -5.54 25.95 24.78
C GLN A 57 -4.45 25.67 23.74
N TRP A 58 -4.69 25.94 22.46
CA TRP A 58 -3.70 25.77 21.39
C TRP A 58 -2.63 26.87 21.39
N GLY A 59 -2.91 28.02 22.00
CA GLY A 59 -2.02 29.20 21.96
C GLY A 59 -0.79 29.13 22.86
N ARG A 60 -0.61 28.09 23.68
CA ARG A 60 0.49 28.00 24.67
C ARG A 60 1.18 26.64 24.77
N ARG A 61 0.93 25.72 23.84
CA ARG A 61 1.66 24.45 23.83
C ARG A 61 3.04 24.67 23.24
N THR A 62 4.06 24.28 23.99
CA THR A 62 5.43 24.20 23.44
C THR A 62 5.43 23.16 22.31
N LEU A 63 6.35 23.27 21.35
CA LEU A 63 6.53 22.26 20.29
C LEU A 63 6.61 20.83 20.87
N ARG A 64 7.15 20.68 22.09
CA ARG A 64 7.16 19.45 22.87
C ARG A 64 5.74 18.90 23.16
N GLN A 65 4.83 19.72 23.69
CA GLN A 65 3.46 19.30 24.01
C GLN A 65 2.62 19.04 22.76
N VAL A 66 2.92 19.73 21.65
CA VAL A 66 2.29 19.42 20.36
C VAL A 66 2.85 18.11 19.80
N ALA A 67 4.16 17.88 19.85
CA ALA A 67 4.79 16.64 19.40
C ALA A 67 4.32 15.43 20.23
N GLU A 68 4.36 15.50 21.56
CA GLU A 68 3.90 14.43 22.47
C GLU A 68 2.41 14.11 22.24
N PHE A 69 1.56 15.15 22.14
CA PHE A 69 0.13 14.95 21.84
C PHE A 69 -0.13 14.41 20.43
N THR A 70 0.67 14.81 19.43
CA THR A 70 0.52 14.32 18.04
C THR A 70 1.02 12.88 17.89
N VAL A 71 2.08 12.51 18.63
CA VAL A 71 2.54 11.13 18.73
C VAL A 71 1.50 10.24 19.39
N GLU A 72 0.87 10.67 20.48
CA GLU A 72 -0.17 9.86 21.15
C GLU A 72 -1.52 9.82 20.41
N THR A 73 -1.89 10.89 19.71
CA THR A 73 -3.26 11.03 19.15
C THR A 73 -3.33 10.67 17.66
N PHE A 74 -2.24 10.84 16.89
CA PHE A 74 -2.24 10.71 15.43
C PHE A 74 -1.28 9.66 14.88
N MET A 75 -0.25 9.24 15.63
CA MET A 75 0.57 8.11 15.19
C MET A 75 -0.12 6.80 15.54
N THR A 76 -0.36 5.97 14.53
CA THR A 76 -0.76 4.59 14.78
C THR A 76 0.32 3.92 15.62
N ARG A 77 -0.05 3.00 16.52
CA ARG A 77 0.91 2.17 17.28
C ARG A 77 1.98 1.55 16.37
N ASP A 78 1.59 1.23 15.13
CA ASP A 78 2.48 0.72 14.09
C ASP A 78 3.55 1.73 13.67
N LEU A 79 3.20 3.01 13.48
CA LEU A 79 4.18 4.04 13.14
C LEU A 79 5.15 4.29 14.30
N HIS A 80 4.67 4.30 15.55
CA HIS A 80 5.53 4.42 16.73
C HIS A 80 6.56 3.30 16.79
N HIS A 81 6.12 2.04 16.66
CA HIS A 81 7.00 0.88 16.67
C HIS A 81 8.05 0.95 15.55
N ARG A 82 7.68 1.42 14.35
CA ARG A 82 8.63 1.58 13.24
C ARG A 82 9.65 2.69 13.50
N LEU A 83 9.24 3.78 14.13
CA LEU A 83 10.14 4.87 14.51
C LEU A 83 11.12 4.42 15.60
N GLU A 84 10.67 3.64 16.60
CA GLU A 84 11.55 3.09 17.64
C GLU A 84 12.63 2.17 17.05
N GLN A 85 12.27 1.30 16.09
CA GLN A 85 13.25 0.48 15.37
C GLN A 85 14.32 1.32 14.64
N GLN A 86 14.01 2.57 14.30
CA GLN A 86 14.89 3.45 13.55
C GLN A 86 15.89 4.21 14.45
N VAL A 87 15.61 4.34 15.75
CA VAL A 87 16.42 5.11 16.72
C VAL A 87 17.74 4.43 17.03
N ASP A 88 17.79 3.09 16.99
CA ASP A 88 18.98 2.33 17.36
C ASP A 88 20.10 2.34 16.30
N GLU A 89 19.80 2.67 15.04
CA GLU A 89 20.78 2.56 13.94
C GLU A 89 21.65 3.81 13.73
N ASP A 90 21.14 5.02 13.98
CA ASP A 90 21.78 6.27 13.52
C ASP A 90 22.16 7.27 14.65
N HIS A 91 22.11 6.85 15.92
CA HIS A 91 22.26 7.75 17.09
C HIS A 91 21.32 8.98 17.09
N THR A 92 20.26 8.94 16.29
CA THR A 92 19.28 10.03 16.18
C THR A 92 18.38 10.00 17.41
N THR A 93 18.18 11.13 18.05
CA THR A 93 17.27 11.18 19.20
C THR A 93 15.83 10.95 18.74
N VAL A 94 15.00 10.33 19.59
CA VAL A 94 13.54 10.19 19.34
C VAL A 94 12.93 11.54 18.95
N ARG A 95 13.38 12.62 19.59
CA ARG A 95 12.93 13.98 19.31
C ARG A 95 13.22 14.41 17.87
N GLU A 96 14.46 14.28 17.41
CA GLU A 96 14.84 14.63 16.04
C GLU A 96 14.05 13.81 15.02
N LEU A 97 13.85 12.52 15.31
CA LEU A 97 13.07 11.65 14.45
C LEU A 97 11.59 12.09 14.37
N VAL A 98 10.99 12.49 15.49
CA VAL A 98 9.62 13.03 15.52
C VAL A 98 9.54 14.35 14.76
N GLU A 99 10.46 15.29 14.99
CA GLU A 99 10.49 16.58 14.28
C GLU A 99 10.65 16.37 12.76
N CYS A 100 11.58 15.50 12.33
CA CYS A 100 11.75 15.10 10.93
C CYS A 100 10.48 14.47 10.34
N THR A 101 9.81 13.59 11.10
CA THR A 101 8.59 12.91 10.65
C THR A 101 7.43 13.88 10.48
N LEU A 102 7.24 14.81 11.41
CA LEU A 102 6.20 15.84 11.31
C LEU A 102 6.45 16.78 10.12
N GLN A 103 7.70 17.20 9.91
CA GLN A 103 8.06 18.03 8.77
C GLN A 103 7.85 17.29 7.44
N ALA A 104 8.22 16.00 7.38
CA ALA A 104 7.96 15.15 6.21
C ALA A 104 6.46 15.02 5.95
N GLN A 105 5.64 14.75 6.97
CA GLN A 105 4.18 14.70 6.84
C GLN A 105 3.60 16.01 6.28
N LEU A 106 4.05 17.16 6.78
CA LEU A 106 3.62 18.45 6.27
C LEU A 106 3.99 18.65 4.79
N ASN A 107 5.19 18.19 4.39
CA ASN A 107 5.64 18.25 3.00
C ASN A 107 4.81 17.31 2.12
N LEU A 108 4.53 16.09 2.59
CA LEU A 108 3.66 15.12 1.92
C LEU A 108 2.27 15.69 1.66
N MET A 109 1.64 16.31 2.67
CA MET A 109 0.31 16.90 2.53
C MET A 109 0.25 17.94 1.40
N LYS A 110 1.36 18.64 1.12
CA LYS A 110 1.48 19.60 0.01
C LYS A 110 1.83 18.93 -1.33
N ALA A 111 2.41 17.73 -1.30
CA ALA A 111 2.94 17.02 -2.45
C ALA A 111 2.01 15.90 -2.97
N ARG A 112 0.70 15.98 -2.71
CA ARG A 112 -0.28 14.99 -3.21
C ARG A 112 -0.33 15.02 -4.74
N ILE A 113 -0.29 13.85 -5.35
CA ILE A 113 -0.32 13.67 -6.81
C ILE A 113 -1.64 13.01 -7.18
N ALA A 114 -2.47 13.73 -7.94
CA ALA A 114 -3.68 13.18 -8.52
C ALA A 114 -3.37 12.35 -9.78
N PRO A 115 -4.20 11.36 -10.13
CA PRO A 115 -4.10 10.68 -11.41
C PRO A 115 -4.27 11.65 -12.58
N LEU A 116 -3.61 11.36 -13.71
CA LEU A 116 -3.78 12.16 -14.92
C LEU A 116 -5.23 12.05 -15.48
N PRO A 117 -5.91 13.17 -15.78
CA PRO A 117 -7.35 13.19 -16.11
C PRO A 117 -7.72 12.54 -17.45
N ASN A 118 -6.76 12.27 -18.33
CA ASN A 118 -6.99 11.73 -19.69
C ASN A 118 -6.46 10.30 -19.87
N LYS A 119 -6.22 9.58 -18.77
CA LYS A 119 -5.83 8.17 -18.82
C LYS A 119 -7.05 7.28 -18.63
N ARG A 120 -7.06 6.14 -19.31
CA ARG A 120 -8.10 5.11 -19.12
C ARG A 120 -8.18 4.77 -17.63
N VAL A 121 -9.39 4.80 -17.06
CA VAL A 121 -9.62 4.34 -15.69
C VAL A 121 -9.28 2.86 -15.62
N GLN A 122 -8.35 2.52 -14.74
CA GLN A 122 -7.95 1.13 -14.49
C GLN A 122 -8.90 0.51 -13.48
N GLN A 123 -9.17 -0.79 -13.63
CA GLN A 123 -9.93 -1.54 -12.64
C GLN A 123 -9.15 -1.62 -11.32
N PRO A 124 -9.83 -1.55 -10.16
CA PRO A 124 -9.17 -1.73 -8.86
C PRO A 124 -8.43 -3.08 -8.81
N ALA A 125 -7.26 -3.09 -8.18
CA ALA A 125 -6.51 -4.31 -8.00
C ALA A 125 -7.31 -5.31 -7.14
N PRO A 126 -7.36 -6.60 -7.51
CA PRO A 126 -8.01 -7.60 -6.67
C PRO A 126 -7.29 -7.67 -5.31
N PRO A 127 -8.00 -7.86 -4.18
CA PRO A 127 -7.38 -7.84 -2.85
C PRO A 127 -6.21 -8.82 -2.69
N GLY A 128 -6.25 -9.97 -3.37
CA GLY A 128 -5.18 -10.97 -3.35
C GLY A 128 -3.86 -10.53 -3.99
N ALA A 129 -3.91 -9.55 -4.92
CA ALA A 129 -2.74 -9.00 -5.60
C ALA A 129 -2.04 -7.89 -4.80
N LEU A 130 -2.65 -7.40 -3.71
CA LEU A 130 -2.12 -6.30 -2.92
C LEU A 130 -1.07 -6.79 -1.93
N LEU A 131 0.12 -6.21 -2.02
CA LEU A 131 1.29 -6.51 -1.20
C LEU A 131 1.75 -5.26 -0.45
N THR A 132 2.34 -5.43 0.73
CA THR A 132 3.18 -4.41 1.37
C THR A 132 4.64 -4.83 1.26
N ILE A 133 5.50 -3.90 0.85
CA ILE A 133 6.95 -4.12 0.86
C ILE A 133 7.50 -3.62 2.19
N GLU A 134 8.19 -4.51 2.89
CA GLU A 134 8.77 -4.28 4.21
C GLU A 134 10.23 -4.70 4.20
N LYS A 135 11.07 -4.06 5.02
CA LYS A 135 12.46 -4.47 5.24
C LYS A 135 12.55 -5.30 6.52
N GLN A 136 13.10 -6.51 6.44
CA GLN A 136 13.35 -7.42 7.56
C GLN A 136 14.85 -7.71 7.64
N GLY A 137 15.55 -6.98 8.52
CA GLY A 137 17.01 -6.99 8.57
C GLY A 137 17.62 -6.47 7.27
N ALA A 138 18.41 -7.30 6.60
CA ALA A 138 19.09 -6.93 5.35
C ALA A 138 18.24 -7.18 4.08
N LEU A 139 17.08 -7.83 4.21
CA LEU A 139 16.26 -8.26 3.07
C LEU A 139 14.91 -7.54 3.04
N PHE A 140 14.40 -7.36 1.84
CA PHE A 140 13.06 -6.90 1.54
C PHE A 140 12.14 -8.10 1.38
N CYS A 141 10.98 -8.02 2.01
CA CYS A 141 9.93 -9.02 1.94
C CYS A 141 8.65 -8.39 1.40
N ALA A 142 7.93 -9.12 0.57
CA ALA A 142 6.56 -8.80 0.19
C ALA A 142 5.60 -9.53 1.13
N ARG A 143 4.65 -8.81 1.72
CA ARG A 143 3.61 -9.36 2.58
C ARG A 143 2.25 -9.19 1.90
N HIS A 144 1.51 -10.27 1.73
CA HIS A 144 0.14 -10.21 1.21
C HIS A 144 -0.80 -9.56 2.22
N ARG A 145 -1.60 -8.56 1.79
CA ARG A 145 -2.51 -7.84 2.70
C ARG A 145 -3.68 -8.69 3.21
N VAL A 146 -4.08 -9.71 2.44
CA VAL A 146 -5.22 -10.58 2.80
C VAL A 146 -4.77 -11.79 3.62
N THR A 147 -3.76 -12.52 3.14
CA THR A 147 -3.33 -13.78 3.77
C THR A 147 -2.23 -13.58 4.83
N ASN A 148 -1.62 -12.40 4.90
CA ASN A 148 -0.41 -12.12 5.68
C ASN A 148 0.79 -13.01 5.36
N ALA A 149 0.72 -13.80 4.28
CA ALA A 149 1.84 -14.58 3.79
C ALA A 149 3.02 -13.64 3.45
N VAL A 150 4.22 -14.05 3.84
CA VAL A 150 5.45 -13.29 3.64
C VAL A 150 6.39 -14.09 2.75
N GLU A 151 6.93 -13.44 1.74
CA GLU A 151 7.93 -14.00 0.84
C GLU A 151 9.04 -12.98 0.58
N PRO A 152 10.26 -13.42 0.22
CA PRO A 152 11.28 -12.51 -0.27
C PRO A 152 10.77 -11.72 -1.48
N ALA A 153 10.97 -10.40 -1.49
CA ALA A 153 10.63 -9.59 -2.65
C ALA A 153 11.55 -9.96 -3.82
N ASP A 154 10.98 -10.38 -4.94
CA ASP A 154 11.75 -10.83 -6.10
C ASP A 154 11.04 -10.48 -7.41
N GLY A 155 11.79 -9.85 -8.32
CA GLY A 155 11.28 -9.37 -9.59
C GLY A 155 10.80 -7.92 -9.58
N PRO A 156 10.09 -7.49 -10.64
CA PRO A 156 9.59 -6.14 -10.79
C PRO A 156 8.25 -5.93 -10.06
N TYR A 157 8.09 -4.76 -9.43
CA TYR A 157 6.88 -4.35 -8.73
C TYR A 157 6.44 -2.97 -9.21
N LEU A 158 5.12 -2.79 -9.30
CA LEU A 158 4.51 -1.46 -9.27
C LEU A 158 4.29 -1.10 -7.81
N PHE A 159 4.60 0.12 -7.40
CA PHE A 159 4.35 0.57 -6.03
C PHE A 159 3.75 1.96 -5.97
N ILE A 160 3.04 2.24 -4.89
CA ILE A 160 2.56 3.55 -4.49
C ILE A 160 2.83 3.82 -3.01
N VAL A 161 2.85 5.09 -2.64
CA VAL A 161 2.74 5.56 -1.25
C VAL A 161 1.37 6.21 -1.09
N PRO A 162 0.36 5.51 -0.53
CA PRO A 162 -1.02 5.99 -0.44
C PRO A 162 -1.15 7.25 0.43
N THR A 163 -2.15 8.10 0.16
CA THR A 163 -2.37 9.30 0.98
C THR A 163 -2.97 9.02 2.36
N ASP A 164 -3.71 7.94 2.48
CA ASP A 164 -4.35 7.43 3.69
C ASP A 164 -3.40 6.59 4.56
N GLU A 165 -2.39 5.97 3.94
CA GLU A 165 -1.38 5.14 4.62
C GLU A 165 0.08 5.58 4.26
N PRO A 166 0.52 6.82 4.60
CA PRO A 166 1.81 7.40 4.15
C PRO A 166 3.08 6.63 4.55
N GLY A 167 2.99 5.72 5.52
CA GLY A 167 4.11 4.90 5.99
C GLY A 167 4.21 3.53 5.30
N ILE A 168 3.35 3.27 4.31
CA ILE A 168 3.26 1.97 3.65
C ILE A 168 3.71 2.09 2.20
N LEU A 169 4.58 1.16 1.79
CA LEU A 169 4.90 0.92 0.40
C LEU A 169 3.95 -0.15 -0.15
N LEU A 170 2.79 0.29 -0.66
CA LEU A 170 1.79 -0.60 -1.25
C LEU A 170 2.23 -0.98 -2.65
N ALA A 171 2.23 -2.28 -2.96
CA ALA A 171 2.75 -2.80 -4.22
C ALA A 171 1.90 -3.92 -4.80
N ALA A 172 2.18 -4.24 -6.05
CA ALA A 172 1.79 -5.48 -6.70
C ALA A 172 2.88 -5.91 -7.68
N ARG A 173 2.93 -7.20 -7.97
CA ARG A 173 3.87 -7.77 -8.95
C ARG A 173 3.58 -7.16 -10.33
N ASN A 174 4.64 -6.70 -11.00
CA ASN A 174 4.59 -6.22 -12.38
C ASN A 174 5.00 -7.34 -13.33
N GLU A 175 4.35 -8.49 -13.21
CA GLU A 175 4.62 -9.62 -14.09
C GLU A 175 3.86 -9.46 -15.41
N PRO A 176 4.48 -9.82 -16.55
CA PRO A 176 3.77 -9.85 -17.81
C PRO A 176 2.58 -10.82 -17.72
N HIS A 177 1.54 -10.52 -18.49
CA HIS A 177 0.19 -11.14 -18.52
C HIS A 177 0.14 -12.68 -18.74
N ASN A 178 1.28 -13.38 -18.73
CA ASN A 178 1.42 -14.83 -18.94
C ASN A 178 1.62 -15.63 -17.63
N SER A 179 1.38 -15.02 -16.46
CA SER A 179 1.24 -15.80 -15.22
C SER A 179 0.13 -16.85 -15.40
N VAL A 180 0.44 -18.10 -15.04
CA VAL A 180 -0.51 -19.23 -15.05
C VAL A 180 -1.72 -18.95 -14.13
N PHE A 181 -1.59 -17.97 -13.24
CA PHE A 181 -2.63 -17.47 -12.34
C PHE A 181 -3.00 -16.02 -12.69
N PRO A 182 -3.90 -15.81 -13.68
CA PRO A 182 -4.28 -14.48 -14.16
C PRO A 182 -4.93 -13.58 -13.10
N THR A 183 -5.36 -14.15 -11.97
CA THR A 183 -6.05 -13.45 -10.88
C THR A 183 -5.20 -12.45 -10.10
N GLU A 184 -3.89 -12.41 -10.33
CA GLU A 184 -2.96 -11.54 -9.59
C GLU A 184 -2.42 -10.36 -10.41
N THR A 185 -2.84 -10.24 -11.67
CA THR A 185 -2.37 -9.17 -12.55
C THR A 185 -3.09 -7.85 -12.23
N VAL A 186 -2.31 -6.78 -12.04
CA VAL A 186 -2.84 -5.42 -11.87
C VAL A 186 -2.69 -4.64 -13.17
N GLU A 187 -3.70 -3.84 -13.53
CA GLU A 187 -3.65 -3.04 -14.77
C GLU A 187 -2.65 -1.87 -14.68
N GLY A 188 -2.37 -1.38 -13.47
CA GLY A 188 -1.31 -0.39 -13.21
C GLY A 188 -1.43 0.29 -11.84
N HIS A 189 -0.77 1.45 -11.67
CA HIS A 189 -0.72 2.14 -10.37
C HIS A 189 -2.07 2.69 -9.90
N THR A 190 -2.96 3.09 -10.83
CA THR A 190 -4.31 3.55 -10.43
C THR A 190 -5.18 2.41 -9.94
N SER A 191 -4.89 1.16 -10.33
CA SER A 191 -5.51 -0.03 -9.72
C SER A 191 -5.14 -0.15 -8.24
N LEU A 192 -3.91 0.18 -7.87
CA LEU A 192 -3.42 0.08 -6.49
C LEU A 192 -4.07 1.12 -5.56
N SER A 193 -4.24 2.34 -6.04
CA SER A 193 -4.83 3.43 -5.24
C SER A 193 -6.34 3.55 -5.39
N ASN A 194 -6.98 2.71 -6.22
CA ASN A 194 -8.38 2.86 -6.61
C ASN A 194 -8.69 4.26 -7.18
N GLY A 195 -7.77 4.81 -7.98
CA GLY A 195 -7.86 6.16 -8.54
C GLY A 195 -7.71 7.31 -7.54
N LEU A 196 -7.41 7.04 -6.26
CA LEU A 196 -7.18 8.08 -5.26
C LEU A 196 -5.79 8.72 -5.43
N PRO A 197 -5.61 9.98 -5.01
CA PRO A 197 -4.29 10.61 -4.96
C PRO A 197 -3.28 9.80 -4.17
N VAL A 198 -2.00 9.94 -4.53
CA VAL A 198 -0.88 9.29 -3.87
C VAL A 198 0.20 10.31 -3.52
N TYR A 199 1.08 9.99 -2.58
CA TYR A 199 2.27 10.80 -2.32
C TYR A 199 3.40 10.51 -3.30
N PHE A 200 3.51 9.27 -3.74
CA PHE A 200 4.48 8.84 -4.74
C PHE A 200 4.00 7.57 -5.45
N ALA A 201 4.47 7.32 -6.66
CA ALA A 201 4.19 6.10 -7.40
C ALA A 201 5.33 5.82 -8.38
N GLY A 202 5.63 4.55 -8.59
CA GLY A 202 6.75 4.17 -9.45
C GLY A 202 6.95 2.68 -9.60
N THR A 203 8.08 2.29 -10.16
CA THR A 203 8.48 0.88 -10.26
C THR A 203 9.69 0.61 -9.38
N ALA A 204 9.75 -0.59 -8.81
CA ALA A 204 10.91 -1.08 -8.08
C ALA A 204 11.27 -2.48 -8.59
N ARG A 205 12.57 -2.81 -8.63
CA ARG A 205 13.04 -4.16 -8.95
C ARG A 205 13.83 -4.72 -7.78
N PHE A 206 13.45 -5.92 -7.38
CA PHE A 206 14.12 -6.68 -6.35
C PHE A 206 14.76 -7.94 -6.94
N GLU A 207 15.85 -8.38 -6.34
CA GLU A 207 16.46 -9.67 -6.63
C GLU A 207 16.83 -10.35 -5.32
N GLN A 208 16.23 -11.51 -5.06
CA GLN A 208 16.47 -12.30 -3.84
C GLN A 208 16.31 -11.46 -2.56
N GLY A 209 15.25 -10.64 -2.50
CA GLY A 209 14.99 -9.75 -1.38
C GLY A 209 15.95 -8.55 -1.29
N ARG A 210 16.66 -8.16 -2.35
CA ARG A 210 17.47 -6.93 -2.36
C ARG A 210 16.94 -5.95 -3.37
N LEU A 211 16.74 -4.70 -2.96
CA LEU A 211 16.40 -3.61 -3.87
C LEU A 211 17.56 -3.38 -4.84
N ARG A 212 17.28 -3.42 -6.14
CA ARG A 212 18.27 -3.14 -7.20
C ARG A 212 18.14 -1.74 -7.74
N TYR A 213 16.91 -1.31 -7.98
CA TYR A 213 16.59 0.03 -8.41
C TYR A 213 15.14 0.37 -8.10
N TRP A 214 14.83 1.65 -8.12
CA TRP A 214 13.48 2.15 -8.15
C TRP A 214 13.39 3.45 -8.95
N SER A 215 12.19 3.83 -9.37
CA SER A 215 11.95 5.00 -10.22
C SER A 215 10.63 5.68 -9.90
N ASN A 216 10.36 6.80 -10.58
CA ASN A 216 9.07 7.48 -10.64
C ASN A 216 8.22 7.05 -11.86
N ASP A 217 8.52 5.92 -12.50
CA ASP A 217 7.75 5.47 -13.68
C ASP A 217 6.39 4.91 -13.28
N SER A 218 5.36 5.75 -13.31
CA SER A 218 3.99 5.34 -13.00
C SER A 218 3.00 5.48 -14.16
N GLY A 219 3.29 6.33 -15.14
CA GLY A 219 2.46 6.56 -16.33
C GLY A 219 1.10 7.22 -16.07
N HIS A 220 0.38 6.83 -15.00
CA HIS A 220 -0.88 7.40 -14.54
C HIS A 220 -0.69 8.41 -13.40
N TYR A 221 0.37 8.23 -12.61
CA TYR A 221 0.95 9.29 -11.79
C TYR A 221 2.24 9.77 -12.44
N LEU A 222 2.53 11.06 -12.34
CA LEU A 222 3.80 11.64 -12.76
C LEU A 222 4.43 12.39 -11.57
N PRO A 223 4.94 11.65 -10.56
CA PRO A 223 5.71 12.28 -9.50
C PRO A 223 6.96 12.93 -10.13
N PRO A 224 7.24 14.21 -9.87
CA PRO A 224 8.54 14.76 -10.21
C PRO A 224 9.61 14.04 -9.36
N GLY A 225 10.81 13.78 -9.91
CA GLY A 225 11.80 12.97 -9.21
C GLY A 225 12.16 13.50 -7.82
N HIS A 226 12.15 14.82 -7.62
CA HIS A 226 12.46 15.45 -6.33
C HIS A 226 11.38 15.24 -5.25
N SER A 227 10.14 14.84 -5.58
CA SER A 227 9.11 14.61 -4.56
C SER A 227 9.43 13.42 -3.67
N ARG A 228 10.38 12.55 -4.08
CA ARG A 228 10.88 11.45 -3.26
C ARG A 228 11.50 11.89 -1.93
N HIS A 229 12.08 13.08 -1.89
CA HIS A 229 12.66 13.65 -0.66
C HIS A 229 11.59 14.10 0.34
N ALA A 230 10.32 14.15 -0.07
CA ALA A 230 9.21 14.41 0.85
C ALA A 230 8.71 13.13 1.54
N LEU A 231 9.13 11.93 1.11
CA LEU A 231 8.72 10.67 1.73
C LEU A 231 9.11 10.64 3.22
N LEU A 232 8.34 9.86 4.00
CA LEU A 232 8.66 9.67 5.42
C LEU A 232 10.08 9.09 5.57
N PRO A 233 10.83 9.48 6.61
CA PRO A 233 12.23 9.05 6.77
C PRO A 233 12.45 7.54 6.65
N TYR A 234 11.56 6.74 7.25
CA TYR A 234 11.59 5.28 7.13
C TYR A 234 11.48 4.78 5.67
N LEU A 235 10.58 5.37 4.88
CA LEU A 235 10.45 5.02 3.45
C LEU A 235 11.67 5.48 2.64
N GLY A 236 12.28 6.61 2.99
CA GLY A 236 13.55 7.04 2.39
C GLY A 236 14.71 6.08 2.68
N LYS A 237 14.74 5.46 3.86
CA LYS A 237 15.70 4.38 4.18
C LYS A 237 15.40 3.08 3.42
N LEU A 238 14.11 2.78 3.22
CA LEU A 238 13.66 1.60 2.49
C LEU A 238 13.97 1.75 0.98
N LEU A 239 13.78 2.95 0.43
CA LEU A 239 14.03 3.31 -0.96
C LEU A 239 15.23 4.26 -1.06
N SER A 240 16.44 3.73 -0.97
CA SER A 240 17.67 4.54 -1.00
C SER A 240 17.77 5.41 -2.27
N ASP A 241 18.11 6.69 -2.10
CA ASP A 241 18.33 7.64 -3.19
C ASP A 241 19.43 7.20 -4.17
N GLU A 242 20.41 6.43 -3.71
CA GLU A 242 21.49 5.89 -4.56
C GLU A 242 20.99 4.90 -5.62
N LEU A 243 19.82 4.30 -5.38
CA LEU A 243 19.19 3.32 -6.26
C LEU A 243 18.04 3.93 -7.07
N PHE A 244 17.83 5.24 -6.96
CA PHE A 244 16.78 5.96 -7.68
C PHE A 244 17.26 6.35 -9.09
N TYR A 245 16.40 6.17 -10.09
CA TYR A 245 16.56 6.83 -11.38
C TYR A 245 15.27 7.53 -11.80
N GLU A 246 15.44 8.73 -12.37
CA GLU A 246 14.33 9.55 -12.83
C GLU A 246 13.96 9.20 -14.27
N VAL A 247 12.69 8.90 -14.48
CA VAL A 247 12.09 8.78 -15.81
C VAL A 247 11.48 10.12 -16.18
N SER A 248 12.21 10.87 -17.00
CA SER A 248 11.71 12.10 -17.62
C SER A 248 10.97 11.75 -18.91
N ARG A 249 9.64 11.89 -18.92
CA ARG A 249 8.85 11.77 -20.16
C ARG A 249 9.00 13.09 -20.93
N ARG A 250 9.63 13.02 -22.10
CA ARG A 250 9.72 14.12 -23.06
C ARG A 250 8.38 14.38 -23.72
#